data_AF-A0A1F7YGL9-F1
#
_entry.id   AF-A0A1F7YGL9-F1
#
_cell.length_a   1.000
_cell.length_b   1.000
_cell.length_c   1.000
_cell.angle_alpha   90.00
_cell.angle_beta   90.00
_cell.angle_gamma   90.00
#
_symmetry.space_group_name_H-M   'P 1'
#
loop_
_entity.id
_entity.type
_entity.pdbx_description
1 polymer ?
#
loop_
_entity_poly.entity_id
_entity_poly.type
_entity_poly.pdbx_seq_one_letter_code
_entity_poly.pdbx_strand_id
1 'polypeptide(L)'
;MIYVFFYEKEISGKGKGVFASEFIPKGTLIWKLTEAKKYKKEEWEKLPEDIKKVCYPDAEGNFIYSEGKGESWNHSCDANAWWTADDELSARRDIQRGEEITYDYATTDIDKTKGNNEEFPWECKCGSTSCRKILHWNDILKPEIYKLHKEHLPSWVEEFVKTNLFTRINTILIPEGSIQRKLIALARKISIEQKELFYIDNKNFYAHITLYSPEYPKSNFEKVAKKVEEFSKNTNRIILDSEGFNTGWGYVGLDFKKSDQVDNLHKLALKELNPLREGRIRNKYENEIKEGKYPPIEVDYIKKYGYHNVLESFHPHLTLARFETEEIAQSIKGGLGTELLPSEITFTYLAISEMGPNGTCTKILKKFKLKK
;
A
#
# COMPACT_ATOMS: atom_id res chain seq x y z
N MET A 1 13.68 5.49 28.89
CA MET A 1 14.86 6.20 29.42
C MET A 1 15.01 7.56 28.74
N ILE A 2 15.28 8.62 29.51
CA ILE A 2 15.59 9.97 28.98
C ILE A 2 17.09 10.23 29.10
N TYR A 3 17.69 10.77 28.04
CA TYR A 3 19.14 10.99 27.90
C TYR A 3 19.57 12.46 28.04
N VAL A 4 18.61 13.37 28.25
CA VAL A 4 18.85 14.81 28.41
C VAL A 4 18.39 15.30 29.78
N PHE A 5 19.01 16.36 30.29
CA PHE A 5 18.53 17.00 31.52
C PHE A 5 17.27 17.81 31.24
N PHE A 6 16.21 17.55 32.01
CA PHE A 6 14.92 18.21 31.86
C PHE A 6 14.30 18.59 33.20
N TYR A 7 13.30 19.45 33.14
CA TYR A 7 12.34 19.67 34.21
C TYR A 7 10.92 19.67 33.64
N GLU A 8 9.93 19.47 34.49
CA GLU A 8 8.53 19.40 34.09
C GLU A 8 7.76 20.62 34.62
N LYS A 9 6.77 21.07 33.86
CA LYS A 9 5.93 22.21 34.24
C LYS A 9 4.50 22.01 33.71
N GLU A 10 3.51 22.31 34.53
CA GLU A 10 2.11 22.37 34.10
C GLU A 10 1.88 23.51 33.09
N ILE A 11 1.25 23.18 31.98
CA ILE A 11 0.87 24.11 30.93
C ILE A 11 -0.66 24.09 30.81
N SER A 12 -1.27 25.24 31.06
CA SER A 12 -2.73 25.39 30.97
C SER A 12 -3.25 24.90 29.61
N GLY A 13 -4.15 23.93 29.64
CA GLY A 13 -4.77 23.36 28.44
C GLY A 13 -3.93 22.34 27.66
N LYS A 14 -2.67 22.08 28.03
CA LYS A 14 -1.84 20.99 27.48
C LYS A 14 -1.50 19.89 28.49
N GLY A 15 -1.56 20.21 29.79
CA GLY A 15 -1.07 19.32 30.84
C GLY A 15 0.42 19.52 31.09
N LYS A 16 1.10 18.46 31.54
CA LYS A 16 2.49 18.50 31.97
C LYS A 16 3.44 18.51 30.76
N GLY A 17 4.17 19.62 30.58
CA GLY A 17 5.20 19.74 29.55
C GLY A 17 6.59 19.44 30.08
N VAL A 18 7.46 18.92 29.19
CA VAL A 18 8.87 18.64 29.48
C VAL A 18 9.74 19.72 28.86
N PHE A 19 10.65 20.31 29.64
CA PHE A 19 11.47 21.44 29.24
C PHE A 19 12.95 21.12 29.36
N ALA A 20 13.76 21.59 28.41
CA ALA A 20 15.19 21.41 28.44
C ALA A 20 15.84 22.21 29.59
N SER A 21 16.60 21.54 30.46
CA SER A 21 17.34 22.21 31.55
C SER A 21 18.63 22.88 31.06
N GLU A 22 19.07 22.53 29.86
CA GLU A 22 20.28 23.01 29.19
C GLU A 22 20.10 23.05 27.67
N PHE A 23 21.12 23.50 26.94
CA PHE A 23 21.13 23.48 25.48
C PHE A 23 21.27 22.04 24.97
N ILE A 24 20.41 21.62 24.04
CA ILE A 24 20.46 20.29 23.40
C ILE A 24 20.76 20.50 21.91
N PRO A 25 21.93 20.04 21.42
CA PRO A 25 22.27 20.11 20.00
C PRO A 25 21.32 19.30 19.12
N LYS A 26 21.15 19.74 17.87
CA LYS A 26 20.49 18.94 16.83
C LYS A 26 21.12 17.54 16.72
N GLY A 27 20.28 16.52 16.61
CA GLY A 27 20.67 15.11 16.46
C GLY A 27 20.94 14.39 17.78
N THR A 28 20.92 15.08 18.93
CA THR A 28 21.04 14.43 20.23
C THR A 28 19.87 13.49 20.49
N LEU A 29 20.16 12.26 20.93
CA LEU A 29 19.15 11.31 21.43
C LEU A 29 18.51 11.88 22.69
N ILE A 30 17.20 12.05 22.68
CA ILE A 30 16.42 12.63 23.79
C ILE A 30 15.83 11.53 24.64
N TRP A 31 15.20 10.55 23.99
CA TRP A 31 14.42 9.51 24.67
C TRP A 31 14.53 8.19 23.91
N LYS A 32 14.57 7.10 24.68
CA LYS A 32 14.45 5.73 24.18
C LYS A 32 13.46 4.93 25.02
N LEU A 33 12.55 4.20 24.38
CA LEU A 33 11.70 3.23 25.08
C LEU A 33 12.57 2.07 25.58
N THR A 34 12.55 1.82 26.88
CA THR A 34 13.33 0.73 27.50
C THR A 34 12.45 -0.35 28.09
N GLU A 35 11.29 0.03 28.62
CA GLU A 35 10.30 -0.86 29.21
C GLU A 35 8.91 -0.42 28.76
N ALA A 36 8.10 -1.37 28.30
CA ALA A 36 6.77 -1.09 27.81
C ALA A 36 5.82 -2.23 28.15
N LYS A 37 4.62 -1.88 28.61
CA LYS A 37 3.48 -2.80 28.71
C LYS A 37 2.59 -2.62 27.50
N LYS A 38 2.17 -3.74 26.92
CA LYS A 38 1.25 -3.80 25.79
C LYS A 38 -0.10 -4.32 26.27
N TYR A 39 -1.14 -3.55 26.02
CA TYR A 39 -2.51 -3.87 26.39
C TYR A 39 -3.37 -4.02 25.14
N LYS A 40 -4.15 -5.10 25.04
CA LYS A 40 -5.22 -5.16 24.04
C LYS A 40 -6.27 -4.10 24.32
N LYS A 41 -7.09 -3.76 23.33
CA LYS A 41 -8.14 -2.73 23.49
C LYS A 41 -9.05 -3.00 24.68
N GLU A 42 -9.50 -4.24 24.86
CA GLU A 42 -10.42 -4.63 25.95
C GLU A 42 -9.74 -4.58 27.34
N GLU A 43 -8.41 -4.67 27.38
CA GLU A 43 -7.60 -4.54 28.60
C GLU A 43 -7.36 -3.06 28.89
N TRP A 44 -7.00 -2.27 27.86
CA TRP A 44 -6.80 -0.83 27.95
C TRP A 44 -8.07 -0.11 28.40
N GLU A 45 -9.24 -0.48 27.88
CA GLU A 45 -10.54 0.08 28.29
C GLU A 45 -10.85 -0.09 29.78
N LYS A 46 -10.20 -1.05 30.46
CA LYS A 46 -10.36 -1.31 31.90
C LYS A 46 -9.29 -0.62 32.75
N LEU A 47 -8.27 0.00 32.15
CA LEU A 47 -7.21 0.69 32.88
C LEU A 47 -7.73 1.97 33.57
N PRO A 48 -7.06 2.41 34.65
CA PRO A 48 -7.21 3.75 35.20
C PRO A 48 -7.05 4.84 34.15
N GLU A 49 -7.82 5.93 34.26
CA GLU A 49 -7.88 7.01 33.27
C GLU A 49 -6.55 7.76 33.08
N ASP A 50 -5.78 7.89 34.15
CA ASP A 50 -4.42 8.42 34.18
C ASP A 50 -3.45 7.57 33.35
N ILE A 51 -3.58 6.24 33.41
CA ILE A 51 -2.77 5.32 32.58
C ILE A 51 -3.24 5.37 31.13
N LYS A 52 -4.55 5.36 30.89
CA LYS A 52 -5.11 5.39 29.52
C LYS A 52 -4.61 6.58 28.70
N LYS A 53 -4.56 7.76 29.32
CA LYS A 53 -4.16 9.03 28.69
C LYS A 53 -2.71 9.08 28.23
N VAL A 54 -1.86 8.22 28.78
CA VAL A 54 -0.42 8.20 28.45
C VAL A 54 -0.05 6.98 27.59
N CYS A 55 -1.02 6.14 27.24
CA CYS A 55 -0.82 5.07 26.28
C CYS A 55 -0.96 5.59 24.84
N TYR A 56 -0.16 5.06 23.93
CA TYR A 56 -0.28 5.31 22.49
C TYR A 56 -0.54 4.00 21.73
N PRO A 57 -1.23 4.03 20.58
CA PRO A 57 -1.55 2.82 19.83
C PRO A 57 -0.33 2.24 19.10
N ASP A 58 -0.30 0.92 18.89
CA ASP A 58 0.66 0.22 18.03
C ASP A 58 0.05 -0.21 16.67
N ALA A 59 0.89 -0.86 15.85
CA ALA A 59 0.51 -1.38 14.54
C ALA A 59 -0.71 -2.32 14.54
N GLU A 60 -0.92 -3.03 15.64
CA GLU A 60 -1.91 -4.10 15.78
C GLU A 60 -3.19 -3.60 16.50
N GLY A 61 -3.26 -2.30 16.82
CA GLY A 61 -4.38 -1.71 17.56
C GLY A 61 -4.33 -1.98 19.07
N ASN A 62 -3.17 -2.39 19.59
CA ASN A 62 -2.93 -2.46 21.02
C ASN A 62 -2.46 -1.10 21.53
N PHE A 63 -2.48 -0.92 22.85
CA PHE A 63 -2.08 0.29 23.53
C PHE A 63 -0.79 0.05 24.31
N ILE A 64 0.24 0.83 23.99
CA ILE A 64 1.56 0.75 24.60
C ILE A 64 1.65 1.78 25.72
N TYR A 65 1.91 1.28 26.93
CA TYR A 65 2.25 2.08 28.10
C TYR A 65 3.76 2.01 28.32
N SER A 66 4.44 3.15 28.24
CA SER A 66 5.88 3.22 28.51
C SER A 66 6.11 3.27 30.02
N GLU A 67 6.83 2.30 30.58
CA GLU A 67 7.14 2.31 32.01
C GLU A 67 8.35 3.21 32.30
N GLY A 68 8.22 4.13 33.26
CA GLY A 68 9.29 5.02 33.73
C GLY A 68 9.20 6.48 33.25
N LYS A 69 10.25 7.27 33.51
CA LYS A 69 10.30 8.71 33.16
C LYS A 69 10.34 8.89 31.64
N GLY A 70 9.20 9.28 31.08
CA GLY A 70 8.95 9.55 29.66
C GLY A 70 7.46 9.74 29.39
N GLU A 71 6.71 10.05 30.44
CA GLU A 71 5.26 10.07 30.49
C GLU A 71 4.78 11.35 29.81
N SER A 72 4.27 11.21 28.58
CA SER A 72 3.58 12.24 27.80
C SER A 72 4.41 13.48 27.45
N TRP A 73 5.06 13.44 26.29
CA TRP A 73 5.57 14.64 25.63
C TRP A 73 4.41 15.39 24.97
N ASN A 74 4.39 16.71 25.09
CA ASN A 74 3.36 17.52 24.46
C ASN A 74 3.57 17.63 22.95
N HIS A 75 2.45 17.87 22.27
CA HIS A 75 2.44 18.11 20.84
C HIS A 75 2.93 19.52 20.45
N SER A 76 3.71 19.58 19.35
CA SER A 76 3.83 20.78 18.52
C SER A 76 3.74 20.47 17.03
N CYS A 77 3.05 21.34 16.27
CA CYS A 77 3.00 21.26 14.80
C CYS A 77 4.35 21.64 14.17
N ASP A 78 5.21 22.37 14.89
CA ASP A 78 6.62 22.52 14.55
C ASP A 78 7.46 21.95 15.70
N ALA A 79 7.42 20.63 15.81
CA ALA A 79 8.09 19.91 16.88
C ALA A 79 9.62 19.96 16.73
N ASN A 80 10.30 20.03 17.86
CA ASN A 80 11.77 20.07 17.94
C ASN A 80 12.40 18.69 18.16
N ALA A 81 11.59 17.65 18.38
CA ALA A 81 11.98 16.24 18.35
C ALA A 81 11.28 15.47 17.22
N TRP A 82 11.91 14.40 16.75
CA TRP A 82 11.39 13.48 15.73
C TRP A 82 11.90 12.06 15.96
N TRP A 83 11.29 11.09 15.28
CA TRP A 83 11.70 9.68 15.42
C TRP A 83 12.98 9.39 14.65
N THR A 84 13.88 8.65 15.28
CA THR A 84 15.11 8.12 14.66
C THR A 84 15.14 6.59 14.66
N ALA A 85 14.27 5.95 15.43
CA ALA A 85 13.94 4.53 15.39
C ALA A 85 12.50 4.34 15.89
N ASP A 86 12.00 3.10 15.92
CA ASP A 86 10.65 2.78 16.43
C ASP A 86 10.47 3.13 17.91
N ASP A 87 11.57 3.18 18.64
CA ASP A 87 11.65 3.38 20.08
C ASP A 87 12.49 4.61 20.46
N GLU A 88 12.93 5.44 19.50
CA GLU A 88 13.86 6.55 19.77
C GLU A 88 13.37 7.89 19.23
N LEU A 89 13.47 8.93 20.07
CA LEU A 89 13.28 10.32 19.72
C LEU A 89 14.60 11.08 19.83
N SER A 90 14.94 11.84 18.79
CA SER A 90 16.12 12.71 18.75
C SER A 90 15.76 14.16 18.41
N ALA A 91 16.65 15.09 18.73
CA ALA A 91 16.47 16.51 18.42
C ALA A 91 16.50 16.76 16.90
N ARG A 92 15.39 17.28 16.35
CA ARG A 92 15.26 17.68 14.92
C ARG A 92 16.03 18.96 14.61
N ARG A 93 16.15 19.84 15.60
CA ARG A 93 16.89 21.11 15.58
C ARG A 93 17.49 21.36 16.95
N ASP A 94 18.33 22.38 17.06
CA ASP A 94 18.82 22.84 18.36
C ASP A 94 17.64 23.24 19.27
N ILE A 95 17.73 22.86 20.55
CA ILE A 95 16.74 23.15 21.59
C ILE A 95 17.43 23.98 22.66
N GLN A 96 16.96 25.21 22.88
CA GLN A 96 17.55 26.08 23.89
C GLN A 96 17.10 25.69 25.30
N ARG A 97 17.91 26.06 26.29
CA ARG A 97 17.52 25.95 27.71
C ARG A 97 16.18 26.66 27.94
N GLY A 98 15.23 25.95 28.53
CA GLY A 98 13.88 26.44 28.80
C GLY A 98 12.89 26.30 27.64
N GLU A 99 13.29 25.75 26.49
CA GLU A 99 12.33 25.34 25.44
C GLU A 99 11.60 24.04 25.85
N GLU A 100 10.32 23.96 25.48
CA GLU A 100 9.52 22.74 25.61
C GLU A 100 9.98 21.71 24.57
N ILE A 101 10.30 20.50 24.99
CA ILE A 101 10.60 19.37 24.11
C ILE A 101 9.29 18.76 23.66
N THR A 102 9.06 18.73 22.34
CA THR A 102 7.78 18.34 21.73
C THR A 102 8.00 17.46 20.51
N TYR A 103 7.03 16.59 20.22
CA TYR A 103 6.98 15.81 18.98
C TYR A 103 5.63 15.97 18.28
N ASP A 104 5.57 15.56 17.01
CA ASP A 104 4.35 15.67 16.22
C ASP A 104 3.46 14.43 16.42
N TYR A 105 2.25 14.60 16.98
CA TYR A 105 1.33 13.51 17.26
C TYR A 105 0.83 12.82 15.99
N ALA A 106 0.93 13.45 14.81
CA ALA A 106 0.68 12.76 13.55
C ALA A 106 1.56 11.51 13.38
N THR A 107 2.71 11.46 14.05
CA THR A 107 3.69 10.37 13.94
C THR A 107 3.45 9.20 14.91
N THR A 108 2.42 9.25 15.77
CA THR A 108 2.07 8.14 16.69
C THR A 108 0.58 7.99 16.98
N ASP A 109 -0.18 9.09 16.98
CA ASP A 109 -1.55 9.10 17.47
C ASP A 109 -2.50 8.78 16.32
N ILE A 110 -2.41 7.52 15.87
CA ILE A 110 -3.18 6.99 14.74
C ILE A 110 -4.13 5.92 15.26
N ASP A 111 -5.42 6.23 15.24
CA ASP A 111 -6.47 5.26 15.57
C ASP A 111 -6.96 4.55 14.30
N LYS A 112 -6.46 3.33 14.07
CA LYS A 112 -6.89 2.49 12.93
C LYS A 112 -8.38 2.09 13.01
N THR A 113 -8.97 2.09 14.20
CA THR A 113 -10.36 1.66 14.43
C THR A 113 -11.37 2.76 14.16
N LYS A 114 -10.94 4.03 14.22
CA LYS A 114 -11.77 5.18 13.83
C LYS A 114 -11.70 5.49 12.33
N GLY A 115 -10.97 4.70 11.55
CA GLY A 115 -10.84 4.89 10.11
C GLY A 115 -10.22 6.24 9.74
N ASN A 116 -10.30 6.62 8.47
CA ASN A 116 -9.92 7.96 8.01
C ASN A 116 -10.93 9.05 8.43
N ASN A 117 -11.67 8.85 9.54
CA ASN A 117 -12.74 9.78 9.91
C ASN A 117 -12.17 11.07 10.50
N GLU A 118 -12.43 12.15 9.77
CA GLU A 118 -12.30 13.54 10.21
C GLU A 118 -13.27 13.91 11.35
N GLU A 119 -14.05 12.96 11.88
CA GLU A 119 -15.15 13.19 12.82
C GLU A 119 -14.73 13.34 14.29
N PHE A 120 -13.50 13.00 14.65
CA PHE A 120 -12.98 13.18 16.02
C PHE A 120 -11.74 14.08 16.08
N PRO A 121 -11.85 15.34 15.60
CA PRO A 121 -10.78 16.31 15.69
C PRO A 121 -10.58 16.76 17.14
N TRP A 122 -9.37 17.23 17.46
CA TRP A 122 -9.13 17.97 18.70
C TRP A 122 -8.36 19.27 18.47
N GLU A 123 -8.63 20.24 19.34
CA GLU A 123 -8.04 21.58 19.26
C GLU A 123 -6.55 21.55 19.61
N CYS A 124 -5.71 22.07 18.70
CA CYS A 124 -4.28 22.19 18.89
C CYS A 124 -3.93 23.47 19.66
N LYS A 125 -3.26 23.30 20.80
CA LYS A 125 -2.80 24.39 21.65
C LYS A 125 -1.29 24.63 21.57
N CYS A 126 -0.63 24.16 20.51
CA CYS A 126 0.84 24.14 20.46
C CYS A 126 1.51 25.52 20.46
N GLY A 127 0.85 26.55 19.92
CA GLY A 127 1.38 27.91 19.85
C GLY A 127 2.36 28.18 18.69
N SER A 128 2.68 27.16 17.87
CA SER A 128 3.53 27.35 16.68
C SER A 128 2.90 28.31 15.66
N THR A 129 3.74 29.04 14.92
CA THR A 129 3.33 29.85 13.76
C THR A 129 2.73 29.01 12.64
N SER A 130 3.14 27.74 12.52
CA SER A 130 2.60 26.74 11.58
C SER A 130 1.55 25.83 12.23
N CYS A 131 0.92 26.25 13.33
CA CYS A 131 -0.08 25.46 14.03
C CYS A 131 -1.27 25.10 13.12
N ARG A 132 -1.57 23.79 13.03
CA ARG A 132 -2.70 23.22 12.29
C ARG A 132 -4.08 23.61 12.82
N LYS A 133 -4.14 24.15 14.05
CA LYS A 133 -5.36 24.50 14.81
C LYS A 133 -6.22 23.30 15.21
N ILE A 134 -6.39 22.34 14.32
CA ILE A 134 -7.20 21.13 14.53
C ILE A 134 -6.36 19.92 14.11
N LEU A 135 -6.21 18.97 15.02
CA LEU A 135 -5.48 17.72 14.81
C LEU A 135 -6.47 16.60 14.53
N HIS A 136 -6.06 15.66 13.67
CA HIS A 136 -6.82 14.46 13.33
C HIS A 136 -5.95 13.22 13.48
N TRP A 137 -6.58 12.08 13.75
CA TRP A 137 -5.94 10.78 13.92
C TRP A 137 -5.21 10.26 12.67
N ASN A 138 -5.43 10.89 11.52
CA ASN A 138 -4.81 10.51 10.25
C ASN A 138 -4.05 11.67 9.61
N ASP A 139 -3.66 12.69 10.38
CA ASP A 139 -2.95 13.86 9.87
C ASP A 139 -1.69 13.48 9.07
N ILE A 140 -1.01 12.37 9.40
CA ILE A 140 0.15 11.90 8.65
C ILE A 140 -0.15 11.59 7.17
N LEU A 141 -1.42 11.38 6.81
CA LEU A 141 -1.85 11.19 5.42
C LEU A 141 -1.90 12.51 4.63
N LYS A 142 -1.78 13.68 5.28
CA LYS A 142 -1.70 14.95 4.57
C LYS A 142 -0.32 15.07 3.88
N PRO A 143 -0.26 15.39 2.56
CA PRO A 143 0.99 15.36 1.80
C PRO A 143 2.13 16.19 2.41
N GLU A 144 1.83 17.36 2.95
CA GLU A 144 2.79 18.26 3.58
C GLU A 144 3.37 17.69 4.88
N ILE A 145 2.56 16.95 5.65
CA ILE A 145 2.95 16.31 6.91
C ILE A 145 3.78 15.06 6.62
N TYR A 146 3.32 14.21 5.68
CA TYR A 146 4.09 13.05 5.25
C TYR A 146 5.45 13.46 4.69
N LYS A 147 5.50 14.49 3.83
CA LYS A 147 6.76 14.96 3.25
C LYS A 147 7.77 15.43 4.31
N LEU A 148 7.29 16.04 5.39
CA LEU A 148 8.13 16.48 6.50
C LEU A 148 8.70 15.29 7.29
N HIS A 149 7.89 14.25 7.52
CA HIS A 149 8.23 13.16 8.45
C HIS A 149 8.67 11.86 7.79
N LYS A 150 8.55 11.67 6.46
CA LYS A 150 8.75 10.38 5.77
C LYS A 150 10.06 9.61 6.08
N GLU A 151 11.11 10.28 6.55
CA GLU A 151 12.41 9.70 6.93
C GLU A 151 12.57 9.52 8.46
N HIS A 152 11.55 9.94 9.23
CA HIS A 152 11.50 10.07 10.68
C HIS A 152 10.15 9.59 11.23
N LEU A 153 9.70 8.42 10.76
CA LEU A 153 8.50 7.75 11.23
C LEU A 153 8.84 6.41 11.87
N PRO A 154 8.14 6.01 12.94
CA PRO A 154 8.12 4.62 13.36
C PRO A 154 7.63 3.72 12.21
N SER A 155 8.20 2.52 12.12
CA SER A 155 7.93 1.53 11.06
C SER A 155 6.44 1.23 10.89
N TRP A 156 5.70 1.16 12.01
CA TRP A 156 4.27 0.90 11.98
C TRP A 156 3.44 2.05 11.42
N VAL A 157 3.87 3.30 11.62
CA VAL A 157 3.24 4.47 11.01
C VAL A 157 3.58 4.53 9.54
N GLU A 158 4.81 4.22 9.17
CA GLU A 158 5.19 4.09 7.77
C GLU A 158 4.29 3.06 7.05
N GLU A 159 4.02 1.91 7.67
CA GLU A 159 3.09 0.91 7.14
C GLU A 159 1.64 1.43 7.07
N PHE A 160 1.17 2.17 8.08
CA PHE A 160 -0.14 2.82 8.03
C PHE A 160 -0.25 3.81 6.85
N VAL A 161 0.77 4.63 6.65
CA VAL A 161 0.83 5.56 5.52
C VAL A 161 0.83 4.80 4.20
N LYS A 162 1.66 3.75 4.08
CA LYS A 162 1.77 2.93 2.86
C LYS A 162 0.43 2.29 2.50
N THR A 163 -0.31 1.79 3.48
CA THR A 163 -1.63 1.16 3.28
C THR A 163 -2.75 2.17 2.99
N ASN A 164 -2.61 3.43 3.43
CA ASN A 164 -3.67 4.43 3.31
C ASN A 164 -3.46 5.48 2.22
N LEU A 165 -2.23 5.82 1.86
CA LEU A 165 -1.94 6.78 0.79
C LEU A 165 -1.87 6.16 -0.58
N PHE A 166 -1.53 4.88 -0.66
CA PHE A 166 -1.33 4.22 -1.94
C PHE A 166 -2.45 3.21 -2.20
N THR A 167 -2.72 3.00 -3.47
CA THR A 167 -3.64 1.97 -3.92
C THR A 167 -3.06 1.27 -5.13
N ARG A 168 -3.31 -0.02 -5.21
CA ARG A 168 -2.89 -0.83 -6.35
C ARG A 168 -3.94 -0.72 -7.45
N ILE A 169 -3.52 -0.19 -8.58
CA ILE A 169 -4.40 0.04 -9.72
C ILE A 169 -3.86 -0.77 -10.89
N ASN A 170 -4.64 -1.74 -11.36
CA ASN A 170 -4.27 -2.51 -12.55
C ASN A 170 -4.87 -1.86 -13.78
N THR A 171 -4.07 -1.73 -14.82
CA THR A 171 -4.54 -1.50 -16.18
C THR A 171 -4.65 -2.85 -16.87
N ILE A 172 -5.86 -3.23 -17.26
CA ILE A 172 -6.16 -4.57 -17.76
C ILE A 172 -6.90 -4.53 -19.10
N LEU A 173 -6.71 -5.56 -19.92
CA LEU A 173 -7.54 -5.87 -21.08
C LEU A 173 -8.66 -6.83 -20.67
N ILE A 174 -9.88 -6.54 -21.10
CA ILE A 174 -11.04 -7.40 -20.88
C ILE A 174 -11.50 -8.02 -22.22
N PRO A 175 -11.64 -9.36 -22.27
CA PRO A 175 -12.11 -10.05 -23.46
C PRO A 175 -13.56 -9.69 -23.81
N GLU A 176 -13.99 -9.94 -25.05
CA GLU A 176 -15.38 -9.74 -25.45
C GLU A 176 -16.36 -10.65 -24.68
N GLY A 177 -17.62 -10.23 -24.53
CA GLY A 177 -18.61 -10.96 -23.72
C GLY A 177 -18.95 -12.38 -24.21
N SER A 178 -18.80 -12.66 -25.51
CA SER A 178 -19.06 -13.99 -26.09
C SER A 178 -18.06 -15.04 -25.59
N ILE A 179 -16.77 -14.69 -25.60
CA ILE A 179 -15.67 -15.58 -25.18
C ILE A 179 -15.57 -15.67 -23.66
N GLN A 180 -15.93 -14.61 -22.92
CA GLN A 180 -15.97 -14.63 -21.45
C GLN A 180 -16.79 -15.79 -20.90
N ARG A 181 -17.94 -16.11 -21.50
CA ARG A 181 -18.78 -17.24 -21.05
C ARG A 181 -18.06 -18.58 -21.23
N LYS A 182 -17.31 -18.76 -22.32
CA LYS A 182 -16.51 -19.96 -22.56
C LYS A 182 -15.37 -20.07 -21.55
N LEU A 183 -14.69 -18.97 -21.27
CA LEU A 183 -13.62 -18.92 -20.27
C LEU A 183 -14.13 -19.26 -18.87
N ILE A 184 -15.29 -18.74 -18.46
CA ILE A 184 -15.92 -19.10 -17.18
C ILE A 184 -16.32 -20.58 -17.15
N ALA A 185 -16.87 -21.12 -18.24
CA ALA A 185 -17.22 -22.53 -18.31
C ALA A 185 -15.98 -23.42 -18.16
N LEU A 186 -14.87 -23.04 -18.79
CA LEU A 186 -13.59 -23.71 -18.66
C LEU A 186 -13.03 -23.59 -17.23
N ALA A 187 -13.07 -22.40 -16.63
CA ALA A 187 -12.64 -22.16 -15.25
C ALA A 187 -13.44 -23.01 -14.25
N ARG A 188 -14.76 -23.15 -14.46
CA ARG A 188 -15.61 -24.03 -13.65
C ARG A 188 -15.30 -25.51 -13.84
N LYS A 189 -14.88 -25.93 -15.03
CA LYS A 189 -14.50 -27.33 -15.30
C LYS A 189 -13.22 -27.73 -14.56
N ILE A 190 -12.30 -26.78 -14.39
CA ILE A 190 -11.03 -27.00 -13.69
C ILE A 190 -11.09 -26.69 -12.18
N SER A 191 -12.17 -26.07 -11.72
CA SER A 191 -12.50 -25.95 -10.30
C SER A 191 -12.89 -27.34 -9.79
N ILE A 192 -11.99 -27.94 -9.02
CA ILE A 192 -12.16 -29.27 -8.43
C ILE A 192 -12.37 -29.08 -6.93
N GLU A 193 -13.56 -29.42 -6.45
CA GLU A 193 -13.83 -29.67 -5.03
C GLU A 193 -13.49 -28.51 -4.05
N GLN A 194 -13.57 -27.24 -4.46
CA GLN A 194 -13.27 -26.07 -3.62
C GLN A 194 -11.83 -26.00 -3.08
N LYS A 195 -10.86 -26.66 -3.75
CA LYS A 195 -9.43 -26.50 -3.42
C LYS A 195 -8.80 -25.28 -4.10
N GLU A 196 -9.54 -24.61 -4.97
CA GLU A 196 -9.11 -23.35 -5.56
C GLU A 196 -9.25 -22.19 -4.58
N LEU A 197 -8.22 -21.36 -4.52
CA LEU A 197 -8.26 -20.06 -3.87
C LEU A 197 -9.21 -19.10 -4.61
N PHE A 198 -9.30 -19.22 -5.94
CA PHE A 198 -10.33 -18.57 -6.76
C PHE A 198 -10.41 -19.16 -8.18
N TYR A 199 -11.51 -18.86 -8.88
CA TYR A 199 -11.64 -19.00 -10.33
C TYR A 199 -12.44 -17.83 -10.92
N ILE A 200 -12.29 -17.58 -12.22
CA ILE A 200 -13.01 -16.47 -12.88
C ILE A 200 -14.52 -16.74 -12.99
N ASP A 201 -15.31 -15.77 -12.55
CA ASP A 201 -16.78 -15.82 -12.57
C ASP A 201 -17.42 -14.56 -13.17
N ASN A 202 -16.59 -13.53 -13.49
CA ASN A 202 -16.98 -12.17 -13.88
C ASN A 202 -17.97 -11.48 -12.93
N LYS A 203 -17.97 -11.89 -11.66
CA LYS A 203 -18.70 -11.24 -10.57
C LYS A 203 -17.71 -10.74 -9.53
N ASN A 204 -16.90 -11.67 -9.01
CA ASN A 204 -15.86 -11.42 -8.02
C ASN A 204 -14.47 -11.50 -8.65
N PHE A 205 -14.31 -12.25 -9.73
CA PHE A 205 -13.03 -12.45 -10.41
C PHE A 205 -13.21 -12.34 -11.91
N TYR A 206 -12.65 -11.29 -12.49
CA TYR A 206 -12.84 -10.98 -13.90
C TYR A 206 -11.78 -11.63 -14.78
N ALA A 207 -12.19 -12.20 -15.92
CA ALA A 207 -11.27 -12.65 -16.96
C ALA A 207 -10.53 -11.46 -17.56
N HIS A 208 -9.20 -11.45 -17.53
CA HIS A 208 -8.41 -10.31 -17.99
C HIS A 208 -6.96 -10.68 -18.34
N ILE A 209 -6.30 -9.81 -19.11
CA ILE A 209 -4.84 -9.75 -19.21
C ILE A 209 -4.37 -8.48 -18.49
N THR A 210 -3.36 -8.60 -17.64
CA THR A 210 -2.76 -7.44 -16.99
C THR A 210 -1.74 -6.79 -17.91
N LEU A 211 -1.93 -5.50 -18.23
CA LEU A 211 -0.94 -4.70 -18.96
C LEU A 211 0.06 -4.05 -18.00
N TYR A 212 -0.41 -3.51 -16.86
CA TYR A 212 0.46 -2.86 -15.89
C TYR A 212 -0.19 -2.84 -14.50
N SER A 213 0.56 -3.20 -13.45
CA SER A 213 0.01 -3.40 -12.09
C SER A 213 0.87 -2.81 -10.95
N PRO A 214 1.13 -1.49 -10.95
CA PRO A 214 1.86 -0.85 -9.88
C PRO A 214 0.94 -0.29 -8.77
N GLU A 215 1.55 0.33 -7.75
CA GLU A 215 0.86 1.16 -6.76
C GLU A 215 1.00 2.65 -7.08
N TYR A 216 -0.10 3.40 -6.95
CA TYR A 216 -0.18 4.84 -7.15
C TYR A 216 -0.61 5.53 -5.85
N PRO A 217 -0.23 6.79 -5.62
CA PRO A 217 -0.95 7.63 -4.66
C PRO A 217 -2.45 7.62 -4.98
N LYS A 218 -3.32 7.45 -3.97
CA LYS A 218 -4.79 7.45 -4.14
C LYS A 218 -5.27 8.75 -4.79
N SER A 219 -4.61 9.87 -4.48
CA SER A 219 -4.84 11.18 -5.10
C SER A 219 -4.61 11.21 -6.61
N ASN A 220 -3.83 10.28 -7.17
CA ASN A 220 -3.57 10.19 -8.61
C ASN A 220 -4.58 9.29 -9.35
N PHE A 221 -5.56 8.68 -8.68
CA PHE A 221 -6.55 7.79 -9.30
C PHE A 221 -7.23 8.42 -10.54
N GLU A 222 -7.75 9.65 -10.42
CA GLU A 222 -8.45 10.31 -11.53
C GLU A 222 -7.52 10.64 -12.70
N LYS A 223 -6.23 10.93 -12.43
CA LYS A 223 -5.23 11.14 -13.48
C LYS A 223 -4.93 9.84 -14.24
N VAL A 224 -4.80 8.73 -13.50
CA VAL A 224 -4.61 7.39 -14.08
C VAL A 224 -5.83 7.02 -14.94
N ALA A 225 -7.04 7.20 -14.41
CA ALA A 225 -8.29 7.00 -15.13
C ALA A 225 -8.37 7.76 -16.46
N LYS A 226 -8.08 9.06 -16.42
CA LYS A 226 -8.08 9.90 -17.60
C LYS A 226 -7.07 9.43 -18.65
N LYS A 227 -5.85 9.05 -18.24
CA LYS A 227 -4.83 8.53 -19.16
C LYS A 227 -5.27 7.24 -19.84
N VAL A 228 -5.82 6.29 -19.07
CA VAL A 228 -6.34 5.02 -19.64
C VAL A 228 -7.47 5.28 -20.63
N GLU A 229 -8.38 6.21 -20.33
CA GLU A 229 -9.43 6.62 -21.26
C GLU A 229 -8.89 7.25 -22.55
N GLU A 230 -7.88 8.11 -22.43
CA GLU A 230 -7.26 8.79 -23.58
C GLU A 230 -6.65 7.78 -24.55
N PHE A 231 -5.85 6.83 -24.07
CA PHE A 231 -5.27 5.84 -24.97
C PHE A 231 -6.23 4.72 -25.38
N SER A 232 -7.30 4.44 -24.61
CA SER A 232 -8.34 3.51 -25.06
C SER A 232 -9.06 4.03 -26.31
N LYS A 233 -9.30 5.35 -26.38
CA LYS A 233 -9.88 6.01 -27.56
C LYS A 233 -8.99 5.91 -28.79
N ASN A 234 -7.70 5.58 -28.64
CA ASN A 234 -6.73 5.47 -29.74
C ASN A 234 -6.24 4.04 -29.98
N THR A 235 -6.82 3.07 -29.28
CA THR A 235 -6.42 1.66 -29.35
C THR A 235 -7.54 0.86 -30.02
N ASN A 236 -7.22 0.19 -31.12
CA ASN A 236 -8.13 -0.78 -31.75
C ASN A 236 -8.31 -2.01 -30.86
N ARG A 237 -9.39 -2.77 -31.07
CA ARG A 237 -9.55 -4.09 -30.43
C ARG A 237 -8.27 -4.93 -30.57
N ILE A 238 -7.88 -5.61 -29.51
CA ILE A 238 -6.68 -6.47 -29.51
C ILE A 238 -7.13 -7.89 -29.80
N ILE A 239 -6.44 -8.55 -30.71
CA ILE A 239 -6.70 -9.95 -31.06
C ILE A 239 -5.43 -10.73 -30.72
N LEU A 240 -5.58 -11.79 -29.92
CA LEU A 240 -4.45 -12.62 -29.50
C LEU A 240 -4.73 -14.09 -29.76
N ASP A 241 -3.73 -14.75 -30.34
CA ASP A 241 -3.68 -16.19 -30.50
C ASP A 241 -3.29 -16.85 -29.18
N SER A 242 -4.06 -17.84 -28.74
CA SER A 242 -3.69 -18.62 -27.57
C SER A 242 -2.60 -19.63 -27.95
N GLU A 243 -1.51 -19.69 -27.19
CA GLU A 243 -0.40 -20.63 -27.41
C GLU A 243 -0.54 -21.91 -26.61
N GLY A 244 -1.26 -21.86 -25.48
CA GLY A 244 -1.50 -23.04 -24.66
C GLY A 244 -1.97 -22.72 -23.25
N PHE A 245 -2.08 -23.77 -22.45
CA PHE A 245 -2.30 -23.63 -21.01
C PHE A 245 -0.98 -23.44 -20.29
N ASN A 246 -1.00 -22.60 -19.27
CA ASN A 246 0.17 -22.31 -18.45
C ASN A 246 -0.12 -22.46 -16.96
N THR A 247 0.96 -22.60 -16.20
CA THR A 247 0.90 -22.60 -14.73
C THR A 247 2.04 -21.80 -14.15
N GLY A 248 1.85 -21.36 -12.92
CA GLY A 248 2.89 -20.74 -12.11
C GLY A 248 2.31 -20.30 -10.78
N TRP A 249 3.01 -20.50 -9.67
CA TRP A 249 2.58 -20.02 -8.36
C TRP A 249 1.15 -20.49 -7.98
N GLY A 250 0.77 -21.67 -8.46
CA GLY A 250 -0.53 -22.30 -8.24
C GLY A 250 -1.63 -21.86 -9.19
N TYR A 251 -1.41 -20.98 -10.15
CA TYR A 251 -2.46 -20.63 -11.13
C TYR A 251 -2.49 -21.57 -12.34
N VAL A 252 -3.66 -21.73 -12.95
CA VAL A 252 -3.86 -22.32 -14.28
C VAL A 252 -4.46 -21.24 -15.17
N GLY A 253 -3.87 -21.01 -16.34
CA GLY A 253 -4.27 -19.94 -17.25
C GLY A 253 -4.05 -20.27 -18.71
N LEU A 254 -4.30 -19.26 -19.55
CA LEU A 254 -4.01 -19.26 -20.98
C LEU A 254 -2.81 -18.34 -21.25
N ASP A 255 -1.86 -18.84 -22.04
CA ASP A 255 -0.80 -18.05 -22.64
C ASP A 255 -1.19 -17.57 -24.02
N PHE A 256 -0.71 -16.37 -24.34
CA PHE A 256 -0.94 -15.74 -25.63
C PHE A 256 0.37 -15.39 -26.29
N LYS A 257 0.39 -15.49 -27.61
CA LYS A 257 1.50 -14.97 -28.40
C LYS A 257 1.62 -13.47 -28.17
N LYS A 258 2.80 -13.00 -27.76
CA LYS A 258 3.08 -11.57 -27.63
C LYS A 258 3.15 -10.92 -29.01
N SER A 259 2.02 -10.38 -29.47
CA SER A 259 1.95 -9.60 -30.71
C SER A 259 2.46 -8.17 -30.49
N ASP A 260 2.91 -7.53 -31.57
CA ASP A 260 3.32 -6.11 -31.53
C ASP A 260 2.18 -5.22 -31.03
N GLN A 261 0.92 -5.60 -31.28
CA GLN A 261 -0.24 -4.83 -30.85
C GLN A 261 -0.36 -4.76 -29.33
N VAL A 262 -0.24 -5.90 -28.63
CA VAL A 262 -0.33 -5.93 -27.16
C VAL A 262 0.94 -5.42 -26.50
N ASP A 263 2.11 -5.67 -27.10
CA ASP A 263 3.40 -5.18 -26.59
C ASP A 263 3.50 -3.64 -26.70
N ASN A 264 3.08 -3.05 -27.81
CA ASN A 264 3.02 -1.60 -27.96
C ASN A 264 2.02 -0.97 -26.98
N LEU A 265 0.88 -1.61 -26.73
CA LEU A 265 -0.09 -1.12 -25.75
C LEU A 265 0.46 -1.20 -24.32
N HIS A 266 1.17 -2.29 -23.97
CA HIS A 266 1.88 -2.42 -22.71
C HIS A 266 2.93 -1.31 -22.53
N LYS A 267 3.79 -1.09 -23.54
CA LYS A 267 4.80 -0.02 -23.53
C LYS A 267 4.17 1.38 -23.41
N LEU A 268 3.02 1.61 -24.07
CA LEU A 268 2.27 2.85 -23.92
C LEU A 268 1.74 3.03 -22.50
N ALA A 269 1.18 1.98 -21.89
CA ALA A 269 0.74 2.01 -20.50
C ALA A 269 1.91 2.32 -19.54
N LEU A 270 3.09 1.72 -19.74
CA LEU A 270 4.28 2.07 -18.94
C LEU A 270 4.65 3.54 -19.11
N LYS A 271 4.71 4.05 -20.35
CA LYS A 271 5.11 5.43 -20.64
C LYS A 271 4.16 6.44 -20.01
N GLU A 272 2.85 6.24 -20.16
CA GLU A 272 1.84 7.22 -19.73
C GLU A 272 1.52 7.12 -18.23
N LEU A 273 1.64 5.92 -17.64
CA LEU A 273 1.20 5.69 -16.27
C LEU A 273 2.36 5.63 -15.27
N ASN A 274 3.57 5.19 -15.66
CA ASN A 274 4.68 5.06 -14.70
C ASN A 274 4.99 6.37 -13.93
N PRO A 275 5.00 7.57 -14.56
CA PRO A 275 5.22 8.82 -13.84
C PRO A 275 4.21 9.10 -12.73
N LEU A 276 2.97 8.61 -12.86
CA LEU A 276 1.90 8.84 -11.88
C LEU A 276 2.07 8.05 -10.57
N ARG A 277 3.01 7.09 -10.53
CA ARG A 277 3.37 6.35 -9.30
C ARG A 277 4.23 7.16 -8.35
N GLU A 278 4.86 8.23 -8.84
CA GLU A 278 5.79 9.06 -8.05
C GLU A 278 6.93 8.22 -7.43
N GLY A 279 7.41 7.21 -8.17
CA GLY A 279 8.52 6.34 -7.75
C GLY A 279 8.16 5.28 -6.70
N ARG A 280 6.89 5.15 -6.29
CA ARG A 280 6.44 4.16 -5.29
C ARG A 280 6.90 2.75 -5.63
N ILE A 281 7.50 2.00 -4.72
CA ILE A 281 7.75 0.56 -4.90
C ILE A 281 6.97 -0.19 -3.84
N ARG A 282 6.21 -1.21 -4.21
CA ARG A 282 5.43 -1.99 -3.25
C ARG A 282 6.35 -2.75 -2.30
N ASN A 283 6.06 -2.71 -0.99
CA ASN A 283 6.86 -3.35 0.07
C ASN A 283 7.10 -4.85 -0.17
N LYS A 284 6.09 -5.54 -0.73
CA LYS A 284 6.22 -6.94 -1.14
C LYS A 284 7.50 -7.16 -1.96
N TYR A 285 7.77 -6.27 -2.92
CA TYR A 285 8.97 -6.40 -3.75
C TYR A 285 10.26 -6.09 -2.99
N GLU A 286 10.24 -5.16 -2.04
CA GLU A 286 11.44 -4.86 -1.24
C GLU A 286 11.92 -6.10 -0.46
N ASN A 287 10.99 -6.87 0.10
CA ASN A 287 11.30 -8.12 0.79
C ASN A 287 11.70 -9.23 -0.20
N GLU A 288 10.92 -9.43 -1.26
CA GLU A 288 11.17 -10.50 -2.21
C GLU A 288 12.47 -10.31 -3.02
N ILE A 289 12.91 -9.06 -3.24
CA ILE A 289 14.22 -8.75 -3.83
C ILE A 289 15.35 -9.20 -2.89
N LYS A 290 15.23 -8.94 -1.58
CA LYS A 290 16.22 -9.40 -0.57
C LYS A 290 16.28 -10.92 -0.51
N GLU A 291 15.15 -11.58 -0.73
CA GLU A 291 15.03 -13.05 -0.79
C GLU A 291 15.51 -13.65 -2.12
N GLY A 292 15.91 -12.84 -3.11
CA GLY A 292 16.41 -13.32 -4.40
C GLY A 292 15.35 -13.96 -5.30
N LYS A 293 14.07 -13.60 -5.13
CA LYS A 293 12.95 -14.18 -5.89
C LYS A 293 12.85 -13.73 -7.35
N TYR A 294 13.59 -12.70 -7.74
CA TYR A 294 13.53 -12.10 -9.08
C TYR A 294 14.90 -12.14 -9.75
N PRO A 295 14.98 -12.42 -11.07
CA PRO A 295 16.22 -12.28 -11.83
C PRO A 295 16.66 -10.80 -11.89
N PRO A 296 17.96 -10.51 -12.12
CA PRO A 296 18.48 -9.14 -12.09
C PRO A 296 17.71 -8.13 -12.95
N ILE A 297 17.31 -8.52 -14.16
CA ILE A 297 16.54 -7.65 -15.07
C ILE A 297 15.17 -7.25 -14.49
N GLU A 298 14.50 -8.18 -13.80
CA GLU A 298 13.22 -7.91 -13.16
C GLU A 298 13.37 -7.04 -11.90
N VAL A 299 14.49 -7.16 -11.19
CA VAL A 299 14.83 -6.24 -10.09
C VAL A 299 14.95 -4.81 -10.60
N ASP A 300 15.60 -4.61 -11.75
CA ASP A 300 15.71 -3.28 -12.38
C ASP A 300 14.35 -2.77 -12.86
N TYR A 301 13.50 -3.65 -13.41
CA TYR A 301 12.13 -3.32 -13.77
C TYR A 301 11.27 -2.93 -12.57
N ILE A 302 11.37 -3.63 -11.45
CA ILE A 302 10.68 -3.26 -10.21
C ILE A 302 11.15 -1.88 -9.75
N LYS A 303 12.46 -1.61 -9.73
CA LYS A 303 12.99 -0.30 -9.31
C LYS A 303 12.51 0.84 -10.22
N LYS A 304 12.44 0.61 -11.53
CA LYS A 304 12.10 1.64 -12.52
C LYS A 304 10.60 1.81 -12.77
N TYR A 305 9.85 0.71 -12.77
CA TYR A 305 8.43 0.66 -13.15
C TYR A 305 7.52 0.16 -12.03
N GLY A 306 8.06 -0.27 -10.87
CA GLY A 306 7.27 -0.78 -9.74
C GLY A 306 6.54 -2.08 -10.02
N TYR A 307 6.91 -2.78 -11.08
CA TYR A 307 6.31 -4.03 -11.51
C TYR A 307 7.33 -4.85 -12.32
N HIS A 308 7.36 -6.16 -12.11
CA HIS A 308 8.37 -7.05 -12.68
C HIS A 308 8.03 -7.53 -14.11
N ASN A 309 6.76 -7.83 -14.38
CA ASN A 309 6.28 -8.34 -15.66
C ASN A 309 6.07 -7.19 -16.65
N VAL A 310 7.18 -6.62 -17.11
CA VAL A 310 7.23 -5.49 -18.05
C VAL A 310 8.31 -5.69 -19.12
N LEU A 311 8.20 -4.95 -20.24
CA LEU A 311 9.17 -4.94 -21.33
C LEU A 311 9.48 -6.36 -21.86
N GLU A 312 10.74 -6.81 -21.78
CA GLU A 312 11.13 -8.14 -22.26
C GLU A 312 10.46 -9.25 -21.45
N SER A 313 10.30 -9.03 -20.13
CA SER A 313 9.57 -9.93 -19.23
C SER A 313 8.06 -9.84 -19.40
N PHE A 314 7.54 -8.90 -20.20
CA PHE A 314 6.10 -8.81 -20.46
C PHE A 314 5.59 -10.08 -21.14
N HIS A 315 4.71 -10.78 -20.44
CA HIS A 315 4.11 -12.02 -20.88
C HIS A 315 2.57 -11.95 -20.77
N PRO A 316 1.84 -11.82 -21.88
CA PRO A 316 0.39 -11.73 -21.88
C PRO A 316 -0.22 -13.08 -21.54
N HIS A 317 -0.86 -13.16 -20.38
CA HIS A 317 -1.55 -14.37 -19.90
C HIS A 317 -2.88 -14.00 -19.24
N LEU A 318 -3.80 -14.96 -19.23
CA LEU A 318 -5.11 -14.86 -18.58
C LEU A 318 -5.27 -16.01 -17.59
N THR A 319 -5.40 -15.69 -16.31
CA THR A 319 -5.64 -16.69 -15.27
C THR A 319 -7.09 -17.16 -15.26
N LEU A 320 -7.30 -18.48 -15.28
CA LEU A 320 -8.62 -19.10 -15.18
C LEU A 320 -8.96 -19.44 -13.72
N ALA A 321 -8.00 -20.03 -13.00
CA ALA A 321 -8.13 -20.41 -11.60
C ALA A 321 -6.78 -20.37 -10.89
N ARG A 322 -6.80 -20.33 -9.56
CA ARG A 322 -5.62 -20.49 -8.72
C ARG A 322 -5.88 -21.43 -7.56
N PHE A 323 -4.91 -22.28 -7.28
CA PHE A 323 -4.90 -23.32 -6.27
C PHE A 323 -3.86 -23.03 -5.20
N GLU A 324 -3.91 -23.78 -4.11
CA GLU A 324 -2.99 -23.63 -2.97
C GLU A 324 -1.53 -23.88 -3.36
N THR A 325 -1.26 -24.84 -4.25
CA THR A 325 0.09 -25.23 -4.65
C THR A 325 0.25 -25.35 -6.16
N GLU A 326 1.50 -25.25 -6.62
CA GLU A 326 1.85 -25.38 -8.04
C GLU A 326 1.63 -26.81 -8.55
N GLU A 327 1.84 -27.82 -7.72
CA GLU A 327 1.65 -29.23 -8.08
C GLU A 327 0.19 -29.53 -8.44
N ILE A 328 -0.76 -28.92 -7.72
CA ILE A 328 -2.19 -29.02 -8.04
C ILE A 328 -2.46 -28.40 -9.41
N ALA A 329 -1.93 -27.20 -9.66
CA ALA A 329 -2.10 -26.50 -10.93
C ALA A 329 -1.52 -27.31 -12.11
N GLN A 330 -0.33 -27.88 -11.95
CA GLN A 330 0.33 -28.70 -12.97
C GLN A 330 -0.46 -29.97 -13.28
N SER A 331 -0.97 -30.66 -12.26
CA SER A 331 -1.82 -31.85 -12.42
C SER A 331 -3.09 -31.51 -13.22
N ILE A 332 -3.76 -30.40 -12.86
CA ILE A 332 -4.96 -29.93 -13.56
C ILE A 332 -4.65 -29.57 -15.02
N LYS A 333 -3.56 -28.81 -15.26
CA LYS A 333 -3.10 -28.49 -16.62
C LYS A 333 -2.83 -29.75 -17.44
N GLY A 334 -2.22 -30.79 -16.84
CA GLY A 334 -1.91 -32.05 -17.50
C GLY A 334 -3.16 -32.81 -17.99
N GLY A 335 -4.32 -32.57 -17.37
CA GLY A 335 -5.61 -33.13 -17.80
C GLY A 335 -6.35 -32.30 -18.86
N LEU A 336 -5.83 -31.14 -19.27
CA LEU A 336 -6.47 -30.27 -20.26
C LEU A 336 -6.03 -30.61 -21.68
N GLY A 337 -6.99 -31.03 -22.50
CA GLY A 337 -6.79 -31.18 -23.93
C GLY A 337 -6.79 -29.84 -24.68
N THR A 338 -6.05 -29.79 -25.79
CA THR A 338 -5.90 -28.59 -26.63
C THR A 338 -7.20 -28.18 -27.32
N GLU A 339 -8.18 -29.09 -27.43
CA GLU A 339 -9.52 -28.81 -27.94
C GLU A 339 -10.33 -27.82 -27.08
N LEU A 340 -9.93 -27.63 -25.82
CA LEU A 340 -10.53 -26.66 -24.91
C LEU A 340 -9.95 -25.25 -25.08
N LEU A 341 -8.84 -25.12 -25.82
CA LEU A 341 -8.13 -23.87 -26.01
C LEU A 341 -8.87 -23.02 -27.06
N PRO A 342 -9.33 -21.80 -26.72
CA PRO A 342 -9.84 -20.88 -27.73
C PRO A 342 -8.68 -20.47 -28.64
N SER A 343 -8.78 -20.71 -29.94
CA SER A 343 -7.69 -20.40 -30.89
C SER A 343 -7.30 -18.93 -30.86
N GLU A 344 -8.31 -18.05 -30.82
CA GLU A 344 -8.15 -16.60 -30.85
C GLU A 344 -9.12 -15.95 -29.85
N ILE A 345 -8.66 -14.92 -29.16
CA ILE A 345 -9.48 -14.13 -28.23
C ILE A 345 -9.40 -12.66 -28.59
N THR A 346 -10.57 -12.05 -28.82
CA THR A 346 -10.70 -10.60 -29.01
C THR A 346 -10.93 -9.88 -27.68
N PHE A 347 -10.15 -8.85 -27.42
CA PHE A 347 -10.27 -7.94 -26.29
C PHE A 347 -10.83 -6.60 -26.77
N THR A 348 -11.89 -6.15 -26.11
CA THR A 348 -12.71 -5.01 -26.56
C THR A 348 -12.76 -3.86 -25.57
N TYR A 349 -12.19 -4.04 -24.37
CA TYR A 349 -12.15 -3.00 -23.35
C TYR A 349 -10.78 -2.94 -22.69
N LEU A 350 -10.38 -1.72 -22.36
CA LEU A 350 -9.43 -1.44 -21.30
C LEU A 350 -10.21 -1.17 -20.02
N ALA A 351 -9.65 -1.54 -18.88
CA ALA A 351 -10.22 -1.20 -17.61
C ALA A 351 -9.15 -0.89 -16.59
N ILE A 352 -9.58 -0.15 -15.58
CA ILE A 352 -8.88 0.00 -14.33
C ILE A 352 -9.58 -0.84 -13.29
N SER A 353 -8.82 -1.62 -12.54
CA SER A 353 -9.37 -2.46 -11.47
C SER A 353 -8.61 -2.34 -10.16
N GLU A 354 -9.31 -2.63 -9.07
CA GLU A 354 -8.68 -3.01 -7.81
C GLU A 354 -8.08 -4.41 -7.95
N MET A 355 -6.98 -4.63 -7.27
CA MET A 355 -6.38 -5.95 -7.16
C MET A 355 -6.69 -6.55 -5.81
N GLY A 356 -7.33 -7.71 -5.82
CA GLY A 356 -7.54 -8.51 -4.63
C GLY A 356 -6.32 -9.37 -4.26
N PRO A 357 -6.49 -10.22 -3.24
CA PRO A 357 -5.51 -11.26 -2.92
C PRO A 357 -5.16 -12.11 -4.15
N ASN A 358 -3.99 -12.74 -4.11
CA ASN A 358 -3.64 -13.81 -5.06
C ASN A 358 -3.57 -13.45 -6.55
N GLY A 359 -3.42 -12.19 -6.93
CA GLY A 359 -3.31 -11.85 -8.36
C GLY A 359 -4.61 -11.33 -8.98
N THR A 360 -5.69 -11.30 -8.21
CA THR A 360 -7.05 -11.22 -8.75
C THR A 360 -7.49 -9.81 -9.10
N CYS A 361 -8.27 -9.68 -10.17
CA CYS A 361 -9.05 -8.49 -10.44
C CYS A 361 -10.41 -8.66 -9.74
N THR A 362 -10.62 -7.99 -8.61
CA THR A 362 -11.83 -8.16 -7.78
C THR A 362 -12.93 -7.17 -8.07
N LYS A 363 -12.59 -6.00 -8.60
CA LYS A 363 -13.54 -4.93 -8.87
C LYS A 363 -13.07 -4.07 -10.03
N ILE A 364 -13.94 -3.90 -11.02
CA ILE A 364 -13.73 -2.95 -12.10
C ILE A 364 -14.12 -1.55 -11.61
N LEU A 365 -13.15 -0.63 -11.59
CA LEU A 365 -13.35 0.76 -11.15
C LEU A 365 -13.84 1.63 -12.30
N LYS A 366 -13.19 1.54 -13.46
CA LYS A 366 -13.60 2.20 -14.70
C LYS A 366 -13.32 1.29 -15.89
N LYS A 367 -14.18 1.34 -16.90
CA LYS A 367 -14.10 0.48 -18.08
C LYS A 367 -14.31 1.33 -19.34
N PHE A 368 -13.40 1.19 -20.29
CA PHE A 368 -13.33 2.00 -21.50
C PHE A 368 -13.32 1.11 -22.74
N LYS A 369 -14.21 1.39 -23.67
CA LYS A 369 -14.33 0.61 -24.91
C LYS A 369 -13.21 0.96 -25.87
N LEU A 370 -12.60 -0.05 -26.47
CA LEU A 370 -11.61 0.10 -27.53
C LEU A 370 -12.29 0.48 -28.86
N LYS A 371 -11.52 1.06 -29.79
CA LYS A 371 -11.97 1.32 -31.15
C LYS A 371 -12.37 0.00 -31.83
N LYS A 372 -13.49 0.05 -32.55
CA LYS A 372 -13.95 -1.06 -33.39
C LYS A 372 -12.93 -1.36 -34.47
#